data_AF-A0A8T2G1G2-F1
#
_entry.id   AF-A0A8T2G1G2-F1
#
_cell.length_a   1.000
_cell.length_b   1.000
_cell.length_c   1.000
_cell.angle_alpha   90.00
_cell.angle_beta   90.00
_cell.angle_gamma   90.00
#
_symmetry.space_group_name_H-M   'P 1'
#
loop_
_entity.id
_entity.type
_entity.pdbx_description
1 polymer ?
#
loop_
_entity_poly.entity_id
_entity_poly.type
_entity_poly.pdbx_seq_one_letter_code
_entity_poly.pdbx_strand_id
1 'polypeptide(L)'
;MSKIAESKSTLSHHGTAYDEDLDNDEIVNIKGFWIFRSKLGLAKRVFEKHPETATKFCLKSEFAKETYLTALLDLIDMMNMLPQQSLFEAELKEAENTIFDLEAAGFKLDWLKRKLEEIHDTKKKAKNRTARMRELDRKIQKHLEELSVLQEEMKKEQFEAMCDKPEYYLDSLCSNEVTCDSSEPINK
;
A
#
# COMPACT_ATOMS: atom_id res chain seq x y z
N MET A 1 -37.68 -18.91 9.39
CA MET A 1 -36.31 -18.81 9.93
C MET A 1 -35.94 -20.16 10.53
N SER A 2 -35.13 -20.96 9.83
CA SER A 2 -34.71 -22.28 10.31
C SER A 2 -33.49 -22.13 11.21
N LYS A 3 -33.60 -22.64 12.45
CA LYS A 3 -32.49 -22.72 13.40
C LYS A 3 -31.50 -23.76 12.91
N ILE A 4 -30.22 -23.38 12.85
CA ILE A 4 -29.12 -24.30 12.55
C ILE A 4 -28.94 -25.21 13.77
N ALA A 5 -29.09 -26.51 13.58
CA ALA A 5 -28.78 -27.51 14.60
C ALA A 5 -27.28 -27.87 14.48
N GLU A 6 -26.53 -27.60 15.54
CA GLU A 6 -25.12 -28.00 15.67
C GLU A 6 -25.07 -29.37 16.36
N SER A 7 -24.19 -30.27 15.90
CA SER A 7 -23.96 -31.57 16.53
C SER A 7 -22.45 -31.75 16.74
N LYS A 8 -22.08 -32.19 17.94
CA LYS A 8 -20.70 -32.46 18.36
C LYS A 8 -20.42 -33.95 18.22
N SER A 9 -19.25 -34.32 17.71
CA SER A 9 -18.74 -35.69 17.74
C SER A 9 -17.32 -35.68 18.28
N THR A 10 -17.05 -36.49 19.30
CA THR A 10 -15.71 -36.71 19.85
C THR A 10 -15.15 -37.99 19.24
N LEU A 11 -14.24 -37.88 18.27
CA LEU A 11 -13.47 -39.03 17.78
C LEU A 11 -12.19 -39.14 18.62
N SER A 12 -12.15 -40.15 19.51
CA SER A 12 -10.97 -40.45 20.31
C SER A 12 -10.02 -41.35 19.52
N HIS A 13 -8.82 -40.88 19.25
CA HIS A 13 -7.69 -41.71 18.83
C HIS A 13 -6.80 -42.01 20.05
N HIS A 14 -6.53 -43.30 20.27
CA HIS A 14 -5.67 -43.82 21.33
C HIS A 14 -4.21 -43.38 21.09
N GLY A 15 -3.60 -42.70 22.05
CA GLY A 15 -2.36 -41.95 21.87
C GLY A 15 -1.04 -42.68 22.09
N THR A 16 0.05 -41.92 21.96
CA THR A 16 1.33 -42.10 22.68
C THR A 16 1.89 -40.73 23.07
N ALA A 17 2.44 -40.66 24.28
CA ALA A 17 2.86 -39.44 24.95
C ALA A 17 4.11 -38.80 24.33
N TYR A 18 3.92 -37.62 23.73
CA TYR A 18 4.93 -36.61 23.47
C TYR A 18 4.25 -35.25 23.75
N ASP A 19 4.97 -34.29 24.32
CA ASP A 19 4.47 -32.95 24.67
C ASP A 19 3.65 -32.32 23.52
N GLU A 20 2.33 -32.20 23.69
CA GLU A 20 1.43 -31.55 22.74
C GLU A 20 0.83 -30.29 23.38
N ASP A 21 1.56 -29.18 23.31
CA ASP A 21 0.96 -27.85 23.13
C ASP A 21 0.63 -27.66 21.62
N LEU A 22 0.03 -28.67 21.00
CA LEU A 22 -0.35 -28.68 19.59
C LEU A 22 -1.87 -28.62 19.47
N ASP A 23 -2.36 -27.47 19.00
CA ASP A 23 -3.55 -27.29 18.16
C ASP A 23 -4.66 -28.33 18.31
N ASN A 24 -5.34 -28.36 19.46
CA ASN A 24 -6.63 -29.03 19.55
C ASN A 24 -7.73 -28.08 19.05
N ASP A 25 -7.62 -27.62 17.79
CA ASP A 25 -8.69 -26.85 17.15
C ASP A 25 -9.85 -27.79 16.85
N GLU A 26 -10.94 -27.62 17.60
CA GLU A 26 -12.12 -28.48 17.54
C GLU A 26 -12.65 -28.56 16.10
N ILE A 27 -12.88 -29.76 15.58
CA ILE A 27 -13.53 -29.95 14.28
C ILE A 27 -15.05 -29.91 14.46
N VAL A 28 -15.72 -29.11 13.64
CA VAL A 28 -17.16 -28.87 13.69
C VAL A 28 -17.81 -29.14 12.34
N ASN A 29 -19.07 -29.59 12.34
CA ASN A 29 -19.82 -29.79 11.11
C ASN A 29 -20.64 -28.55 10.72
N ILE A 30 -20.48 -28.07 9.50
CA ILE A 30 -21.33 -27.06 8.88
C ILE A 30 -21.86 -27.57 7.55
N LYS A 31 -23.19 -27.68 7.41
CA LYS A 31 -23.86 -28.11 6.16
C LYS A 31 -23.29 -29.41 5.55
N GLY A 32 -22.84 -30.37 6.38
CA GLY A 32 -22.28 -31.64 5.92
C GLY A 32 -20.78 -31.59 5.59
N PHE A 33 -20.09 -30.52 5.98
CA PHE A 33 -18.64 -30.39 5.89
C PHE A 33 -18.02 -30.32 7.29
N TRP A 34 -16.94 -31.07 7.51
CA TRP A 34 -16.14 -31.00 8.73
C TRP A 34 -15.01 -29.98 8.53
N ILE A 35 -14.90 -29.01 9.44
CA ILE A 35 -13.85 -27.96 9.39
C ILE A 35 -13.38 -27.61 10.80
N PHE A 36 -12.17 -27.06 10.88
CA PHE A 36 -11.65 -26.46 12.10
C PHE A 36 -12.52 -25.31 12.61
N ARG A 37 -12.70 -25.21 13.93
CA ARG A 37 -13.53 -24.20 14.58
C ARG A 37 -13.00 -22.80 14.35
N SER A 38 -11.69 -22.61 14.23
CA SER A 38 -11.09 -21.33 13.81
C SER A 38 -11.65 -20.80 12.48
N LYS A 39 -11.96 -21.69 11.54
CA LYS A 39 -12.49 -21.38 10.21
C LYS A 39 -14.02 -21.29 10.17
N LEU A 40 -14.71 -21.72 11.23
CA LEU A 40 -16.18 -21.75 11.31
C LEU A 40 -16.81 -20.38 11.07
N GLY A 41 -16.25 -19.32 11.65
CA GLY A 41 -16.79 -17.97 11.51
C GLY A 41 -16.75 -17.48 10.06
N LEU A 42 -15.67 -17.79 9.34
CA LEU A 42 -15.55 -17.47 7.92
C LEU A 42 -16.53 -18.30 7.08
N ALA A 43 -16.59 -19.61 7.31
CA ALA A 43 -17.50 -20.51 6.60
C ALA A 43 -18.97 -20.09 6.76
N LYS A 44 -19.41 -19.78 7.99
CA LYS A 44 -20.77 -19.27 8.26
C LYS A 44 -21.07 -18.03 7.42
N ARG A 45 -20.18 -17.03 7.47
CA ARG A 45 -20.32 -15.79 6.70
C ARG A 45 -20.39 -16.01 5.19
N VAL A 46 -19.56 -16.92 4.66
CA VAL A 46 -19.58 -17.27 3.23
C VAL A 46 -20.93 -17.86 2.85
N PHE A 47 -21.41 -18.85 3.60
CA PHE A 47 -22.67 -19.51 3.30
C PHE A 47 -23.92 -18.65 3.57
N GLU A 48 -23.81 -17.62 4.40
CA GLU A 48 -24.85 -16.60 4.61
C GLU A 48 -24.90 -15.59 3.47
N LYS A 49 -23.75 -15.07 3.03
CA LYS A 49 -23.67 -14.06 1.95
C LYS A 49 -23.80 -14.65 0.55
N HIS A 50 -23.27 -15.84 0.37
CA HIS A 50 -23.18 -16.57 -0.89
C HIS A 50 -23.71 -18.00 -0.73
N PRO A 51 -25.02 -18.16 -0.41
CA PRO A 51 -25.62 -19.48 -0.20
C PRO A 51 -25.50 -20.40 -1.42
N GLU A 52 -25.35 -19.84 -2.63
CA GLU A 52 -25.14 -20.54 -3.88
C GLU A 52 -23.82 -21.33 -3.96
N THR A 53 -22.83 -20.95 -3.14
CA THR A 53 -21.42 -21.39 -3.21
C THR A 53 -21.27 -22.90 -3.35
N ALA A 54 -21.99 -23.70 -2.56
CA ALA A 54 -21.90 -25.16 -2.59
C ALA A 54 -23.18 -25.85 -3.13
N THR A 55 -24.04 -25.14 -3.86
CA THR A 55 -25.34 -25.70 -4.29
C THR A 55 -25.24 -26.81 -5.33
N LYS A 56 -24.17 -26.86 -6.12
CA LYS A 56 -23.89 -27.91 -7.12
C LYS A 56 -22.74 -28.83 -6.69
N PHE A 57 -22.27 -28.68 -5.47
CA PHE A 57 -21.16 -29.45 -4.96
C PHE A 57 -21.54 -30.94 -4.85
N CYS A 58 -20.73 -31.82 -5.45
CA CYS A 58 -21.16 -33.19 -5.73
C CYS A 58 -20.23 -34.29 -5.17
N LEU A 59 -19.15 -33.92 -4.46
CA LEU A 59 -18.22 -34.90 -3.89
C LEU A 59 -18.88 -35.71 -2.77
N LYS A 60 -18.62 -37.03 -2.76
CA LYS A 60 -19.20 -37.95 -1.76
C LYS A 60 -18.24 -38.24 -0.60
N SER A 61 -16.95 -38.38 -0.89
CA SER A 61 -15.90 -38.69 0.10
C SER A 61 -15.78 -37.56 1.12
N GLU A 62 -15.95 -37.86 2.41
CA GLU A 62 -15.84 -36.87 3.50
C GLU A 62 -14.50 -36.14 3.49
N PHE A 63 -13.41 -36.91 3.32
CA PHE A 63 -12.06 -36.37 3.16
C PHE A 63 -11.99 -35.33 2.04
N ALA A 64 -12.54 -35.66 0.86
CA ALA A 64 -12.53 -34.75 -0.26
C ALA A 64 -13.40 -33.50 0.01
N LYS A 65 -14.52 -33.64 0.72
CA LYS A 65 -15.34 -32.46 1.10
C LYS A 65 -14.58 -31.50 2.00
N GLU A 66 -13.88 -32.05 2.99
CA GLU A 66 -13.05 -31.28 3.91
C GLU A 66 -11.92 -30.58 3.17
N THR A 67 -11.14 -31.30 2.36
CA THR A 67 -10.02 -30.71 1.61
C THR A 67 -10.46 -29.53 0.74
N TYR A 68 -11.54 -29.70 -0.03
CA TYR A 68 -12.01 -28.65 -0.92
C TYR A 68 -12.62 -27.46 -0.17
N LEU A 69 -13.33 -27.68 0.95
CA LEU A 69 -13.83 -26.57 1.76
C LEU A 69 -12.69 -25.81 2.42
N THR A 70 -11.68 -26.51 2.95
CA THR A 70 -10.49 -25.88 3.51
C THR A 70 -9.77 -25.04 2.46
N ALA A 71 -9.56 -25.57 1.24
CA ALA A 71 -8.99 -24.82 0.12
C ALA A 71 -9.79 -23.56 -0.23
N LEU A 72 -11.14 -23.63 -0.21
CA LEU A 72 -12.00 -22.46 -0.41
C LEU A 72 -11.80 -21.40 0.68
N LEU A 73 -11.72 -21.81 1.95
CA LEU A 73 -11.56 -20.88 3.06
C LEU A 73 -10.17 -20.24 3.06
N ASP A 74 -9.13 -21.01 2.74
CA ASP A 74 -7.75 -20.52 2.61
C ASP A 74 -7.59 -19.57 1.42
N LEU A 75 -8.24 -19.86 0.29
CA LEU A 75 -8.32 -18.94 -0.84
C LEU A 75 -8.94 -17.59 -0.42
N ILE A 76 -10.03 -17.62 0.35
CA ILE A 76 -10.69 -16.40 0.81
C ILE A 76 -9.78 -15.59 1.74
N ASP A 77 -9.07 -16.26 2.64
CA ASP A 77 -8.10 -15.62 3.53
C ASP A 77 -6.95 -15.01 2.72
N MET A 78 -6.38 -15.75 1.77
CA MET A 78 -5.36 -15.26 0.83
C MET A 78 -5.83 -14.00 0.10
N MET A 79 -7.04 -14.02 -0.47
CA MET A 79 -7.63 -12.87 -1.16
C MET A 79 -7.89 -11.66 -0.27
N ASN A 80 -8.08 -11.84 1.04
CA ASN A 80 -8.19 -10.73 1.98
C ASN A 80 -6.81 -10.10 2.28
N MET A 81 -5.72 -10.86 2.13
CA MET A 81 -4.35 -10.40 2.38
C MET A 81 -3.67 -9.84 1.13
N LEU A 82 -4.01 -10.35 -0.05
CA LEU A 82 -3.51 -9.93 -1.37
C LEU A 82 -3.45 -8.39 -1.58
N PRO A 83 -4.49 -7.60 -1.20
CA PRO A 83 -4.44 -6.14 -1.31
C PRO A 83 -3.29 -5.48 -0.54
N GLN A 84 -2.76 -6.10 0.51
CA GLN A 84 -1.70 -5.57 1.37
C GLN A 84 -0.29 -5.98 0.91
N GLN A 85 -0.17 -7.03 0.08
CA GLN A 85 1.11 -7.57 -0.35
C GLN A 85 1.77 -6.74 -1.46
N SER A 86 3.09 -6.60 -1.41
CA SER A 86 3.86 -5.84 -2.42
C SER A 86 4.08 -6.63 -3.71
N LEU A 87 4.19 -7.95 -3.61
CA LEU A 87 4.27 -8.92 -4.72
C LEU A 87 3.07 -9.85 -4.61
N PHE A 88 2.38 -10.07 -5.74
CA PHE A 88 1.11 -10.79 -5.73
C PHE A 88 0.79 -11.51 -7.04
N GLU A 89 1.70 -11.53 -8.03
CA GLU A 89 1.41 -12.12 -9.35
C GLU A 89 1.28 -13.65 -9.26
N ALA A 90 2.18 -14.29 -8.50
CA ALA A 90 2.14 -15.73 -8.27
C ALA A 90 0.92 -16.11 -7.43
N GLU A 91 0.61 -15.31 -6.41
CA GLU A 91 -0.54 -15.49 -5.53
C GLU A 91 -1.88 -15.28 -6.27
N LEU A 92 -1.94 -14.33 -7.22
CA LEU A 92 -3.11 -14.20 -8.11
C LEU A 92 -3.27 -15.42 -9.01
N LYS A 93 -2.17 -15.88 -9.62
CA LYS A 93 -2.19 -17.08 -10.47
C LYS A 93 -2.66 -18.29 -9.68
N GLU A 94 -2.18 -18.45 -8.45
CA GLU A 94 -2.60 -19.50 -7.54
C GLU A 94 -4.07 -19.38 -7.17
N ALA A 95 -4.56 -18.18 -6.89
CA ALA A 95 -5.97 -17.93 -6.63
C ALA A 95 -6.86 -18.28 -7.82
N GLU A 96 -6.45 -17.93 -9.05
CA GLU A 96 -7.15 -18.31 -10.28
C GLU A 96 -7.22 -19.83 -10.46
N ASN A 97 -6.08 -20.52 -10.28
CA ASN A 97 -6.01 -21.98 -10.38
C ASN A 97 -6.88 -22.66 -9.32
N THR A 98 -6.82 -22.19 -8.08
CA THR A 98 -7.64 -22.71 -6.98
C THR A 98 -9.14 -22.53 -7.27
N ILE A 99 -9.56 -21.36 -7.79
CA ILE A 99 -10.95 -21.15 -8.20
C ILE A 99 -11.35 -22.15 -9.28
N PHE A 100 -10.50 -22.38 -10.28
CA PHE A 100 -10.78 -23.33 -11.36
C PHE A 100 -10.98 -24.75 -10.83
N ASP A 101 -10.11 -25.23 -9.94
CA ASP A 101 -10.21 -26.56 -9.34
C ASP A 101 -11.46 -26.71 -8.47
N LEU A 102 -11.79 -25.69 -7.67
CA LEU A 102 -13.00 -25.67 -6.84
C LEU A 102 -14.27 -25.68 -7.70
N GLU A 103 -14.31 -24.93 -8.81
CA GLU A 103 -15.44 -24.96 -9.75
C GLU A 103 -15.58 -26.32 -10.45
N ALA A 104 -14.47 -26.97 -10.79
CA ALA A 104 -14.49 -28.33 -11.32
C ALA A 104 -15.12 -29.34 -10.34
N ALA A 105 -14.96 -29.11 -9.02
CA ALA A 105 -15.64 -29.87 -7.97
C ALA A 105 -17.10 -29.45 -7.71
N GLY A 106 -17.63 -28.47 -8.46
CA GLY A 106 -19.02 -28.05 -8.43
C GLY A 106 -19.33 -26.86 -7.51
N PHE A 107 -18.31 -26.15 -6.99
CA PHE A 107 -18.54 -24.87 -6.35
C PHE A 107 -18.97 -23.80 -7.36
N LYS A 108 -19.81 -22.86 -6.93
CA LYS A 108 -20.20 -21.67 -7.70
C LYS A 108 -19.48 -20.45 -7.14
N LEU A 109 -18.43 -20.01 -7.82
CA LEU A 109 -17.48 -19.02 -7.31
C LEU A 109 -17.45 -17.72 -8.14
N ASP A 110 -18.51 -17.40 -8.88
CA ASP A 110 -18.63 -16.16 -9.67
C ASP A 110 -18.36 -14.90 -8.84
N TRP A 111 -18.75 -14.92 -7.57
CA TRP A 111 -18.52 -13.82 -6.63
C TRP A 111 -17.05 -13.68 -6.24
N LEU A 112 -16.29 -14.78 -6.14
CA LEU A 112 -14.85 -14.75 -5.92
C LEU A 112 -14.09 -14.29 -7.16
N LYS A 113 -14.49 -14.73 -8.35
CA LYS A 113 -13.90 -14.25 -9.61
C LYS A 113 -13.99 -12.72 -9.71
N ARG A 114 -15.17 -12.16 -9.47
CA ARG A 114 -15.38 -10.70 -9.46
C ARG A 114 -14.51 -10.00 -8.42
N LYS A 115 -14.42 -10.56 -7.20
CA LYS A 115 -13.55 -10.02 -6.16
C LYS A 115 -12.07 -10.04 -6.58
N LEU A 116 -11.63 -11.09 -7.27
CA LEU A 116 -10.26 -11.20 -7.78
C LEU A 116 -9.97 -10.15 -8.84
N GLU A 117 -10.90 -9.91 -9.77
CA GLU A 117 -10.83 -8.82 -10.76
C GLU A 117 -10.73 -7.44 -10.09
N GLU A 118 -11.53 -7.18 -9.05
CA GLU A 118 -11.47 -5.93 -8.28
C GLU A 118 -10.11 -5.72 -7.61
N ILE A 119 -9.50 -6.78 -7.07
CA ILE A 119 -8.15 -6.75 -6.49
C ILE A 119 -7.13 -6.41 -7.58
N HIS A 120 -7.18 -7.08 -8.73
CA HIS A 120 -6.30 -6.83 -9.87
C HIS A 120 -6.38 -5.36 -10.33
N ASP A 121 -7.59 -4.84 -10.51
CA ASP A 121 -7.82 -3.46 -10.94
C ASP A 121 -7.32 -2.43 -9.93
N THR A 122 -7.57 -2.68 -8.65
CA THR A 122 -7.12 -1.80 -7.56
C THR A 122 -5.60 -1.72 -7.54
N LYS A 123 -4.92 -2.86 -7.68
CA LYS A 123 -3.45 -2.92 -7.72
C LYS A 123 -2.87 -2.25 -8.96
N LYS A 124 -3.46 -2.47 -10.14
CA LYS A 124 -3.06 -1.80 -11.39
C LYS A 124 -3.17 -0.29 -11.26
N LYS A 125 -4.28 0.21 -10.69
CA LYS A 125 -4.48 1.64 -10.40
C LYS A 125 -3.43 2.17 -9.41
N ALA A 126 -3.13 1.43 -8.34
CA ALA A 126 -2.10 1.81 -7.36
C ALA A 126 -0.71 1.91 -8.02
N LYS A 127 -0.30 0.91 -8.82
CA LYS A 127 0.96 0.93 -9.57
C LYS A 127 1.07 2.15 -10.49
N ASN A 128 -0.01 2.46 -11.21
CA ASN A 128 -0.06 3.62 -12.09
C ASN A 128 0.05 4.94 -11.31
N ARG A 129 -0.61 5.06 -10.15
CA ARG A 129 -0.50 6.24 -9.27
C ARG A 129 0.93 6.40 -8.77
N THR A 130 1.58 5.33 -8.30
CA THR A 130 2.97 5.36 -7.85
C THR A 130 3.92 5.76 -8.97
N ALA A 131 3.72 5.26 -10.19
CA ALA A 131 4.52 5.68 -11.35
C ALA A 131 4.37 7.18 -11.65
N ARG A 132 3.14 7.70 -11.62
CA ARG A 132 2.88 9.14 -11.80
C ARG A 132 3.49 10.00 -10.70
N MET A 133 3.44 9.53 -9.45
CA MET A 133 4.04 10.23 -8.32
C MET A 133 5.56 10.38 -8.50
N ARG A 134 6.25 9.29 -8.88
CA ARG A 134 7.69 9.34 -9.19
C ARG A 134 8.03 10.31 -10.33
N GLU A 135 7.18 10.37 -11.35
CA GLU A 135 7.37 11.31 -12.46
C GLU A 135 7.19 12.78 -12.00
N LEU A 136 6.18 13.05 -11.17
CA LEU A 136 5.99 14.38 -10.58
C LEU A 136 7.15 14.76 -9.67
N ASP A 137 7.64 13.85 -8.83
CA ASP A 137 8.81 14.09 -7.97
C ASP A 137 10.05 14.44 -8.79
N ARG A 138 10.28 13.75 -9.91
CA ARG A 138 11.38 14.06 -10.83
C ARG A 138 11.25 15.46 -11.43
N LYS A 139 10.05 15.87 -11.82
CA LYS A 139 9.79 17.23 -12.33
C LYS A 139 10.01 18.29 -11.25
N ILE A 140 9.56 18.03 -10.03
CA ILE A 140 9.77 18.91 -8.88
C ILE A 140 11.28 19.08 -8.64
N GLN A 141 12.04 17.99 -8.58
CA GLN A 141 13.50 18.05 -8.39
C GLN A 141 14.20 18.84 -9.50
N LYS A 142 13.80 18.66 -10.76
CA LYS A 142 14.35 19.43 -11.89
C LYS A 142 14.13 20.93 -11.73
N HIS A 143 12.91 21.34 -11.38
CA HIS A 143 12.60 22.76 -11.19
C HIS A 143 13.27 23.36 -9.95
N LEU A 144 13.47 22.58 -8.88
CA LEU A 144 14.23 23.04 -7.72
C LEU A 144 15.70 23.34 -8.08
N GLU A 145 16.31 22.51 -8.92
CA GLU A 145 17.67 22.76 -9.43
C GLU A 145 17.72 24.04 -10.30
N GLU A 146 16.77 24.20 -11.22
CA GLU A 146 16.66 25.40 -12.06
C GLU A 146 16.50 26.68 -11.21
N LEU A 147 15.66 26.62 -10.16
CA LEU A 147 15.47 27.74 -9.25
C LEU A 147 16.74 28.05 -8.43
N SER A 148 17.50 27.03 -8.02
CA SER A 148 18.77 27.21 -7.31
C SER A 148 19.77 28.00 -8.16
N VAL A 149 19.91 27.64 -9.45
CA VAL A 149 20.78 28.36 -10.39
C VAL A 149 20.37 29.82 -10.53
N LEU A 150 19.08 30.08 -10.76
CA LEU A 150 18.56 31.45 -10.91
C LEU A 150 18.70 32.28 -9.63
N GLN A 151 18.60 31.66 -8.45
CA GLN A 151 18.82 32.32 -7.17
C GLN A 151 20.27 32.76 -6.99
N GLU A 152 21.24 31.95 -7.42
CA GLU A 152 22.65 32.33 -7.38
C GLU A 152 22.97 33.44 -8.39
N GLU A 153 22.42 33.37 -9.61
CA GLU A 153 22.53 34.45 -10.59
C GLU A 153 21.97 35.78 -10.06
N MET A 154 20.80 35.74 -9.43
CA MET A 154 20.18 36.92 -8.82
C MET A 154 21.04 37.55 -7.71
N LYS A 155 21.67 36.73 -6.85
CA LYS A 155 22.57 37.23 -5.80
C LYS A 155 23.81 37.91 -6.38
N LYS A 156 24.38 37.35 -7.45
CA LYS A 156 25.52 37.92 -8.17
C LYS A 156 25.18 39.30 -8.74
N GLU A 157 24.07 39.43 -9.45
CA GLU A 157 23.60 40.71 -10.00
C GLU A 157 23.31 41.75 -8.90
N GLN A 158 22.74 41.33 -7.76
CA GLN A 158 22.53 42.21 -6.61
C GLN A 158 23.84 42.73 -6.01
N PHE A 159 24.86 41.87 -5.92
CA PHE A 159 26.18 42.27 -5.45
C PHE A 159 26.86 43.26 -6.40
N GLU A 160 26.83 43.00 -7.71
CA GLU A 160 27.40 43.89 -8.73
C GLU A 160 26.70 45.27 -8.73
N ALA A 161 25.37 45.31 -8.65
CA ALA A 161 24.60 46.55 -8.55
C ALA A 161 24.87 47.36 -7.26
N MET A 162 25.33 46.71 -6.19
CA MET A 162 25.79 47.41 -4.97
C MET A 162 27.17 48.06 -5.16
N CYS A 163 28.08 47.42 -5.89
CA CYS A 163 29.42 47.93 -6.17
C CYS A 163 29.44 49.11 -7.15
N ASP A 164 28.50 49.16 -8.09
CA ASP A 164 28.45 50.19 -9.13
C ASP A 164 27.81 51.52 -8.68
N LYS A 165 27.36 51.64 -7.42
CA LYS A 165 26.92 52.93 -6.87
C LYS A 165 28.15 53.75 -6.45
N PRO A 166 28.45 54.88 -7.13
CA PRO A 166 29.53 55.74 -6.68
C PRO A 166 29.19 56.29 -5.29
N GLU A 167 30.11 56.10 -4.34
CA GLU A 167 30.15 56.85 -3.09
C GLU A 167 30.19 58.34 -3.44
N TYR A 168 29.04 59.02 -3.36
CA TYR A 168 28.98 60.46 -3.25
C TYR A 168 29.56 60.88 -1.90
N TYR A 169 30.89 60.83 -1.73
CA TYR A 169 31.56 61.35 -0.53
C TYR A 169 33.02 61.84 -0.73
N LEU A 170 33.46 62.12 -1.97
CA LEU A 170 34.79 62.70 -2.22
C LEU A 170 34.81 64.17 -2.69
N ASP A 171 33.68 64.88 -2.68
CA ASP A 171 33.66 66.32 -3.00
C ASP A 171 34.04 67.23 -1.81
N SER A 172 34.19 66.69 -0.60
CA SER A 172 34.51 67.50 0.58
C SER A 172 36.02 67.75 0.82
N LEU A 173 36.93 67.18 0.02
CA LEU A 173 38.38 67.26 0.28
C LEU A 173 39.16 68.18 -0.68
N CYS A 174 38.53 68.77 -1.70
CA CYS A 174 39.25 69.64 -2.66
C CYS A 174 38.90 71.14 -2.59
N SER A 175 38.11 71.62 -1.62
CA SER A 175 37.76 73.06 -1.55
C SER A 175 38.60 73.89 -0.56
N ASN A 176 39.56 73.31 0.16
CA ASN A 176 40.33 74.06 1.15
C ASN A 176 41.84 74.05 0.85
N GLU A 177 42.27 74.53 -0.32
CA GLU A 177 43.62 75.09 -0.44
C GLU A 177 43.64 76.41 -1.23
N VAL A 178 43.87 77.47 -0.46
CA VAL A 178 44.76 78.61 -0.74
C VAL A 178 44.30 79.61 -1.82
N THR A 179 43.68 80.70 -1.37
CA THR A 179 43.95 82.02 -1.96
C THR A 179 45.05 82.69 -1.15
N CYS A 180 46.27 82.67 -1.69
CA CYS A 180 47.25 83.70 -1.40
C CYS A 180 46.63 85.04 -1.79
N ASP A 181 46.50 85.96 -0.83
CA ASP A 181 46.52 87.37 -1.18
C ASP A 181 47.53 88.11 -0.32
N SER A 182 48.37 88.84 -1.03
CA SER A 182 49.53 89.56 -0.56
C SER A 182 49.04 90.93 -0.13
N SER A 183 49.36 91.40 1.08
CA SER A 183 49.48 92.84 1.41
C SER A 183 49.78 93.03 2.90
N GLU A 184 51.04 93.28 3.24
CA GLU A 184 51.38 94.17 4.38
C GLU A 184 51.07 95.63 3.96
N PRO A 185 50.70 96.52 4.89
CA PRO A 185 51.74 97.30 5.57
C PRO A 185 51.47 97.67 7.06
N ILE A 186 52.51 97.50 7.87
CA ILE A 186 53.20 98.47 8.76
C ILE A 186 52.39 99.57 9.49
N ASN A 187 52.82 99.77 10.76
CA ASN A 187 52.71 100.90 11.72
C ASN A 187 51.55 100.81 12.73
N LYS A 188 51.74 100.97 14.05
CA LYS A 188 52.79 101.68 14.80
C LYS A 188 52.78 101.21 16.26
#